data_AF-A0A831LK48-F1
#
_entry.id   AF-A0A831LK48-F1
#
_cell.length_a   1.000
_cell.length_b   1.000
_cell.length_c   1.000
_cell.angle_alpha   90.00
_cell.angle_beta   90.00
_cell.angle_gamma   90.00
#
_symmetry.space_group_name_H-M   'P 1'
#
loop_
_entity.id
_entity.type
_entity.pdbx_description
1 polymer ?
#
loop_
_entity_poly.entity_id
_entity_poly.type
_entity_poly.pdbx_seq_one_letter_code
_entity_poly.pdbx_strand_id
1 'polypeptide(L)'
;MIVEVFFRNYYRNYARFDVDAVERREFAFQPFSGGMARHKAFKTLEELKKFVVEKTPRHIYYSSAYYERPGEEDMERKGWLGADLIFDIDGDHLDTEACRESKMVSLACLEDAKEEANKLIDVLERELGLRPRRVVFSGNRGFHVHVAEEEAQTLGAKERRELVNYLKATGFDPSRFEVRLGKRRIVLYEEEVGGNMLRVRQGVEDPRALRIEIDEVVTQDIHRLIRLPGSLNGKTGLIALPLTPQDLNKDVEAVVDKAVAFRKGNLKFRFEKDLGGSVLFEKVEARRGDVKVLPAYLAVYLELQEVGKMYD
;
A
#
# COMPACT_ATOMS: atom_id res chain seq x y z
N MET A 1 -9.81 -21.34 -12.51
CA MET A 1 -9.01 -20.72 -13.60
C MET A 1 -7.54 -21.09 -13.44
N ILE A 2 -6.69 -21.05 -14.48
CA ILE A 2 -5.25 -21.37 -14.34
C ILE A 2 -4.59 -20.50 -13.27
N VAL A 3 -4.87 -19.19 -13.27
CA VAL A 3 -4.34 -18.26 -12.26
C VAL A 3 -4.70 -18.61 -10.82
N GLU A 4 -5.86 -19.21 -10.58
CA GLU A 4 -6.29 -19.64 -9.24
C GLU A 4 -5.42 -20.80 -8.72
N VAL A 5 -4.94 -21.68 -9.62
CA VAL A 5 -4.01 -22.76 -9.26
C VAL A 5 -2.67 -22.19 -8.80
N PHE A 6 -2.18 -21.14 -9.47
CA PHE A 6 -0.97 -20.40 -9.04
C PHE A 6 -1.15 -19.80 -7.65
N PHE A 7 -2.28 -19.11 -7.40
CA PHE A 7 -2.57 -18.54 -6.08
C PHE A 7 -2.65 -19.61 -5.00
N ARG A 8 -3.33 -20.74 -5.28
CA ARG A 8 -3.43 -21.86 -4.32
C ARG A 8 -2.07 -22.46 -3.99
N ASN A 9 -1.21 -22.61 -5.00
CA ASN A 9 0.15 -23.11 -4.80
C ASN A 9 0.98 -22.14 -3.95
N TYR A 10 0.89 -20.83 -4.23
CA TYR A 10 1.53 -19.80 -3.43
C TYR A 10 1.09 -19.85 -1.96
N TYR A 11 -0.23 -19.85 -1.71
CA TYR A 11 -0.75 -19.87 -0.35
C TYR A 11 -0.37 -21.14 0.41
N ARG A 12 -0.28 -22.28 -0.28
CA ARG A 12 0.09 -23.56 0.34
C ARG A 12 1.56 -23.62 0.74
N ASN A 13 2.46 -23.11 -0.10
CA ASN A 13 3.88 -23.43 -0.01
C ASN A 13 4.76 -22.22 0.36
N TYR A 14 4.34 -21.00 0.06
CA TYR A 14 5.23 -19.83 0.08
C TYR A 14 4.70 -18.65 0.90
N ALA A 15 3.38 -18.54 1.11
CA ALA A 15 2.79 -17.42 1.83
C ALA A 15 3.27 -17.34 3.29
N ARG A 16 3.75 -16.15 3.67
CA ARG A 16 4.17 -15.81 5.03
C ARG A 16 3.37 -14.60 5.50
N PHE A 17 2.22 -14.87 6.12
CA PHE A 17 1.38 -13.81 6.66
C PHE A 17 2.03 -13.15 7.87
N ASP A 18 2.07 -11.83 7.86
CA ASP A 18 2.60 -10.99 8.94
C ASP A 18 1.46 -10.13 9.47
N VAL A 19 0.89 -10.56 10.60
CA VAL A 19 -0.25 -9.94 11.27
C VAL A 19 -0.19 -10.25 12.77
N ASP A 20 -0.37 -9.21 13.57
CA ASP A 20 -0.38 -9.29 15.03
C ASP A 20 -1.81 -9.54 15.54
N ALA A 21 -1.98 -10.22 16.68
CA ALA A 21 -3.28 -10.46 17.35
C ALA A 21 -4.40 -10.95 16.41
N VAL A 22 -4.15 -12.05 15.70
CA VAL A 22 -5.10 -12.67 14.75
C VAL A 22 -6.49 -12.86 15.35
N GLU A 23 -6.54 -13.27 16.62
CA GLU A 23 -7.77 -13.55 17.36
C GLU A 23 -8.64 -12.33 17.65
N ARG A 24 -8.09 -11.12 17.52
CA ARG A 24 -8.79 -9.86 17.76
C ARG A 24 -9.12 -9.10 16.48
N ARG A 25 -8.85 -9.66 15.30
CA ARG A 25 -9.01 -8.95 14.02
C ARG A 25 -10.11 -9.55 13.17
N GLU A 26 -10.87 -8.67 12.50
CA GLU A 26 -11.75 -9.08 11.42
C GLU A 26 -10.88 -9.35 10.18
N PHE A 27 -11.20 -10.42 9.46
CA PHE A 27 -10.65 -10.72 8.15
C PHE A 27 -11.74 -10.63 7.08
N ALA A 28 -11.34 -10.17 5.91
CA ALA A 28 -12.19 -10.11 4.74
C ALA A 28 -11.49 -10.71 3.53
N PHE A 29 -12.25 -11.40 2.69
CA PHE A 29 -11.74 -12.15 1.56
C PHE A 29 -12.56 -11.85 0.31
N GLN A 30 -11.88 -11.59 -0.80
CA GLN A 30 -12.51 -11.48 -2.11
C GLN A 30 -12.16 -12.73 -2.91
N PRO A 31 -13.13 -13.60 -3.25
CA PRO A 31 -12.89 -14.76 -4.10
C PRO A 31 -12.72 -14.35 -5.58
N PHE A 32 -12.26 -15.27 -6.42
CA PHE A 32 -12.15 -15.03 -7.86
C PHE A 32 -13.51 -14.84 -8.55
N SER A 33 -14.59 -15.34 -7.95
CA SER A 33 -15.97 -15.14 -8.43
C SER A 33 -16.51 -13.73 -8.17
N GLY A 34 -15.78 -12.87 -7.45
CA GLY A 34 -16.24 -11.54 -7.06
C GLY A 34 -16.98 -11.49 -5.73
N GLY A 35 -17.41 -10.29 -5.34
CA GLY A 35 -17.98 -10.01 -4.01
C GLY A 35 -16.94 -9.94 -2.89
N MET A 36 -17.40 -9.78 -1.65
CA MET A 36 -16.53 -9.73 -0.47
C MET A 36 -17.16 -10.50 0.68
N ALA A 37 -16.42 -11.48 1.22
CA ALA A 37 -16.79 -12.20 2.43
C ALA A 37 -16.14 -11.50 3.63
N ARG A 38 -16.96 -10.84 4.45
CA ARG A 38 -16.54 -10.09 5.65
C ARG A 38 -16.87 -10.84 6.95
N HIS A 39 -16.56 -10.21 8.08
CA HIS A 39 -16.89 -10.71 9.43
C HIS A 39 -16.32 -12.10 9.71
N LYS A 40 -15.14 -12.39 9.17
CA LYS A 40 -14.41 -13.63 9.49
C LYS A 40 -13.44 -13.36 10.62
N ALA A 41 -13.30 -14.33 11.50
CA ALA A 41 -12.36 -14.30 12.60
C ALA A 41 -11.72 -15.68 12.74
N PHE A 42 -10.46 -15.70 13.20
CA PHE A 42 -9.67 -16.91 13.38
C PHE A 42 -8.99 -16.81 14.73
N LYS A 43 -8.80 -17.93 15.43
CA LYS A 43 -8.12 -17.92 16.73
C LYS A 43 -6.61 -17.92 16.60
N THR A 44 -6.10 -18.44 15.48
CA THR A 44 -4.67 -18.63 15.24
C THR A 44 -4.30 -18.36 13.78
N LEU A 45 -3.01 -18.10 13.55
CA LEU A 45 -2.48 -17.92 12.21
C LEU A 45 -2.60 -19.19 11.36
N GLU A 46 -2.51 -20.36 11.98
CA GLU A 46 -2.65 -21.69 11.36
C GLU A 46 -4.08 -21.90 10.82
N GLU A 47 -5.11 -21.53 11.60
CA GLU A 47 -6.51 -21.58 11.17
C GLU A 47 -6.74 -20.68 9.95
N LEU A 48 -6.22 -19.45 9.99
CA LEU A 48 -6.26 -18.53 8.87
C LEU A 48 -5.59 -19.12 7.63
N LYS A 49 -4.37 -19.67 7.76
CA LYS A 49 -3.64 -20.30 6.65
C LYS A 49 -4.42 -21.45 6.04
N LYS A 50 -4.99 -22.33 6.86
CA LYS A 50 -5.82 -23.45 6.38
C LYS A 50 -7.01 -22.95 5.57
N PHE A 51 -7.73 -21.95 6.09
CA PHE A 51 -8.86 -21.34 5.39
C PHE A 51 -8.45 -20.72 4.05
N VAL A 52 -7.33 -19.98 4.02
CA VAL A 52 -6.84 -19.33 2.80
C VAL A 52 -6.46 -20.35 1.72
N VAL A 53 -5.80 -21.46 2.10
CA VAL A 53 -5.47 -22.52 1.14
C VAL A 53 -6.72 -23.21 0.61
N GLU A 54 -7.71 -23.46 1.47
CA GLU A 54 -8.97 -24.09 1.08
C GLU A 54 -9.79 -23.20 0.14
N LYS A 55 -9.97 -21.93 0.50
CA LYS A 55 -10.83 -20.99 -0.25
C LYS A 55 -10.12 -20.31 -1.41
N THR A 56 -8.78 -20.26 -1.41
CA THR A 56 -7.94 -19.60 -2.43
C THR A 56 -8.47 -18.22 -2.85
N PRO A 57 -8.52 -17.25 -1.92
CA PRO A 57 -9.02 -15.91 -2.20
C PRO A 57 -8.12 -15.13 -3.17
N ARG A 58 -8.74 -14.31 -4.02
CA ARG A 58 -8.08 -13.37 -4.93
C ARG A 58 -7.47 -12.19 -4.18
N HIS A 59 -8.14 -11.70 -3.13
CA HIS A 59 -7.58 -10.71 -2.20
C HIS A 59 -7.88 -11.09 -0.75
N ILE A 60 -6.96 -10.76 0.14
CA ILE A 60 -7.07 -10.96 1.58
C ILE A 60 -6.85 -9.63 2.29
N TYR A 61 -7.74 -9.31 3.21
CA TYR A 61 -7.67 -8.10 4.04
C TYR A 61 -7.89 -8.46 5.50
N TYR A 62 -7.41 -7.59 6.39
CA TYR A 62 -7.66 -7.64 7.82
C TYR A 62 -7.98 -6.23 8.34
N SER A 63 -8.70 -6.12 9.43
CA SER A 63 -9.03 -4.82 10.03
C SER A 63 -7.81 -4.18 10.67
N SER A 64 -7.64 -2.87 10.47
CA SER A 64 -6.73 -2.04 11.28
C SER A 64 -7.11 -2.10 12.76
N ALA A 65 -8.41 -2.16 13.02
CA ALA A 65 -9.02 -2.32 14.33
C ALA A 65 -8.77 -3.68 14.98
N TYR A 66 -8.76 -3.64 16.31
CA TYR A 66 -8.87 -4.78 17.21
C TYR A 66 -10.27 -4.78 17.85
N TYR A 67 -10.82 -5.96 18.05
CA TYR A 67 -12.17 -6.19 18.56
C TYR A 67 -12.20 -7.30 19.61
N GLU A 68 -13.14 -7.23 20.54
CA GLU A 68 -13.48 -8.35 21.43
C GLU A 68 -14.15 -9.50 20.65
N ARG A 69 -15.02 -9.14 19.70
CA ARG A 69 -15.80 -10.07 18.87
C ARG A 69 -15.62 -9.73 17.38
N PRO A 70 -14.44 -10.01 16.78
CA PRO A 70 -14.14 -9.61 15.40
C PRO A 70 -15.07 -10.22 14.34
N GLY A 71 -15.65 -11.38 14.63
CA GLY A 71 -16.59 -12.08 13.74
C GLY A 71 -18.02 -11.52 13.76
N GLU A 72 -18.33 -10.54 14.62
CA GLU A 72 -19.67 -9.95 14.63
C GLU A 72 -19.94 -9.09 13.40
N GLU A 73 -21.20 -9.12 12.95
CA GLU A 73 -21.69 -8.30 11.83
C GLU A 73 -21.99 -6.87 12.27
N ASP A 74 -22.63 -6.73 13.42
CA ASP A 74 -22.95 -5.44 14.02
C ASP A 74 -21.70 -4.78 14.62
N MET A 75 -21.41 -3.56 14.15
CA MET A 75 -20.18 -2.84 14.51
C MET A 75 -20.13 -2.44 15.99
N GLU A 76 -21.27 -2.10 16.61
CA GLU A 76 -21.30 -1.75 18.03
C GLU A 76 -21.05 -2.99 18.88
N ARG A 77 -21.58 -4.15 18.46
CA ARG A 77 -21.40 -5.42 19.16
C ARG A 77 -20.01 -6.01 19.02
N LYS A 78 -19.21 -5.62 18.01
CA LYS A 78 -17.82 -6.09 17.90
C LYS A 78 -16.97 -5.75 19.12
N GLY A 79 -17.28 -4.68 19.85
CA GLY A 79 -16.50 -4.22 21.00
C GLY A 79 -15.12 -3.74 20.56
N TRP A 80 -15.04 -2.52 20.00
CA TRP A 80 -13.78 -1.93 19.51
C TRP A 80 -12.80 -1.69 20.66
N LEU A 81 -11.55 -2.14 20.48
CA LEU A 81 -10.49 -2.08 21.49
C LEU A 81 -9.39 -1.07 21.16
N GLY A 82 -9.34 -0.59 19.91
CA GLY A 82 -8.24 0.22 19.38
C GLY A 82 -8.05 -0.07 17.89
N ALA A 83 -7.22 0.73 17.20
CA ALA A 83 -6.89 0.47 15.81
C ALA A 83 -5.48 0.94 15.46
N ASP A 84 -4.73 0.13 14.71
CA ASP A 84 -3.45 0.59 14.17
C ASP A 84 -3.64 1.89 13.38
N LEU A 85 -2.64 2.76 13.45
CA LEU A 85 -2.57 3.94 12.61
C LEU A 85 -1.88 3.57 11.31
N ILE A 86 -2.63 3.65 10.21
CA ILE A 86 -2.18 3.17 8.90
C ILE A 86 -2.28 4.31 7.91
N PHE A 87 -1.19 4.56 7.22
CA PHE A 87 -1.10 5.52 6.12
C PHE A 87 -0.95 4.74 4.82
N ASP A 88 -1.74 5.11 3.82
CA ASP A 88 -1.69 4.52 2.48
C ASP A 88 -1.21 5.56 1.49
N ILE A 89 -0.17 5.20 0.74
CA ILE A 89 0.47 6.00 -0.29
C ILE A 89 0.23 5.25 -1.60
N ASP A 90 -0.83 5.59 -2.32
CA ASP A 90 -1.16 5.03 -3.63
C ASP A 90 -0.80 6.05 -4.71
N GLY A 91 -0.21 5.59 -5.81
CA GLY A 91 0.10 6.42 -6.97
C GLY A 91 -1.10 7.22 -7.50
N ASP A 92 -2.35 6.79 -7.29
CA ASP A 92 -3.53 7.59 -7.65
C ASP A 92 -3.65 8.91 -6.87
N HIS A 93 -3.01 9.02 -5.70
CA HIS A 93 -2.99 10.21 -4.86
C HIS A 93 -1.74 11.07 -5.09
N LEU A 94 -0.81 10.62 -5.95
CA LEU A 94 0.41 11.35 -6.25
C LEU A 94 0.21 12.15 -7.55
N ASP A 95 0.32 13.47 -7.43
CA ASP A 95 0.18 14.38 -8.57
C ASP A 95 1.50 14.53 -9.36
N THR A 96 2.09 13.41 -9.79
CA THR A 96 3.33 13.35 -10.57
C THR A 96 3.07 12.93 -12.02
N GLU A 97 3.97 13.32 -12.93
CA GLU A 97 3.88 12.92 -14.34
C GLU A 97 3.90 11.40 -14.50
N ALA A 98 4.69 10.69 -13.70
CA ALA A 98 4.81 9.24 -13.77
C ALA A 98 3.54 8.50 -13.32
N CYS A 99 2.74 9.09 -12.42
CA CYS A 99 1.57 8.45 -11.83
C CYS A 99 0.25 8.76 -12.55
N ARG A 100 0.04 10.00 -13.05
CA ARG A 100 -1.27 10.49 -13.57
C ARG A 100 -1.96 9.61 -14.60
N GLU A 101 -1.21 8.88 -15.44
CA GLU A 101 -1.78 8.08 -16.54
C GLU A 101 -1.51 6.57 -16.38
N SER A 102 -0.92 6.15 -15.25
CA SER A 102 -0.46 4.77 -15.07
C SER A 102 -1.61 3.82 -14.72
N LYS A 103 -2.15 3.13 -15.74
CA LYS A 103 -3.17 2.09 -15.55
C LYS A 103 -2.62 0.78 -14.98
N MET A 104 -1.35 0.51 -15.23
CA MET A 104 -0.60 -0.65 -14.74
C MET A 104 0.42 -0.23 -13.70
N VAL A 105 1.10 -1.20 -13.08
CA VAL A 105 2.27 -0.92 -12.23
C VAL A 105 3.36 -0.27 -13.08
N SER A 106 3.78 0.94 -12.70
CA SER A 106 4.88 1.70 -13.29
C SER A 106 6.00 1.81 -12.26
N LEU A 107 7.23 1.47 -12.65
CA LEU A 107 8.39 1.60 -11.76
C LEU A 107 8.66 3.07 -11.42
N ALA A 108 8.47 3.99 -12.36
CA ALA A 108 8.65 5.42 -12.10
C ALA A 108 7.64 5.94 -11.06
N CYS A 109 6.35 5.61 -11.21
CA CYS A 109 5.33 6.01 -10.23
C CYS A 109 5.56 5.36 -8.85
N LEU A 110 6.05 4.11 -8.81
CA LEU A 110 6.41 3.47 -7.57
C LEU A 110 7.60 4.14 -6.89
N GLU A 111 8.57 4.66 -7.65
CA GLU A 111 9.70 5.40 -7.10
C GLU A 111 9.20 6.67 -6.41
N ASP A 112 8.32 7.45 -7.07
CA ASP A 112 7.66 8.61 -6.45
C ASP A 112 6.91 8.22 -5.16
N ALA A 113 6.16 7.10 -5.17
CA ALA A 113 5.46 6.60 -3.99
C ALA A 113 6.41 6.15 -2.87
N LYS A 114 7.59 5.64 -3.20
CA LYS A 114 8.61 5.24 -2.21
C LYS A 114 9.26 6.47 -1.59
N GLU A 115 9.57 7.50 -2.39
CA GLU A 115 10.07 8.78 -1.88
C GLU A 115 9.07 9.41 -0.90
N GLU A 116 7.79 9.39 -1.24
CA GLU A 116 6.73 9.89 -0.37
C GLU A 116 6.59 9.06 0.91
N ALA A 117 6.77 7.73 0.84
CA ALA A 117 6.81 6.86 2.01
C ALA A 117 8.00 7.16 2.93
N ASN A 118 9.19 7.38 2.39
CA ASN A 118 10.37 7.75 3.17
C ASN A 118 10.18 9.12 3.85
N LYS A 119 9.60 10.08 3.13
CA LYS A 119 9.25 11.39 3.67
C LYS A 119 8.26 11.29 4.84
N LEU A 120 7.21 10.46 4.70
CA LEU A 120 6.28 10.18 5.78
C LEU A 120 6.98 9.55 6.99
N ILE A 121 7.84 8.55 6.78
CA ILE A 121 8.59 7.88 7.85
C ILE A 121 9.45 8.87 8.63
N ASP A 122 10.19 9.74 7.93
CA ASP A 122 11.00 10.78 8.55
C ASP A 122 10.16 11.72 9.42
N VAL A 123 8.96 12.11 8.96
CA VAL A 123 8.03 12.94 9.75
C VAL A 123 7.52 12.21 10.98
N LEU A 124 7.07 10.96 10.82
CA LEU A 124 6.58 10.15 11.93
C LEU A 124 7.63 10.05 13.04
N GLU A 125 8.88 9.74 12.68
CA GLU A 125 9.96 9.50 13.65
C GLU A 125 10.50 10.79 14.25
N ARG A 126 10.80 11.81 13.42
CA ARG A 126 11.53 13.00 13.86
C ARG A 126 10.65 14.10 14.44
N GLU A 127 9.38 14.15 14.04
CA GLU A 127 8.46 15.25 14.40
C GLU A 127 7.38 14.80 15.37
N LEU A 128 6.82 13.61 15.13
CA LEU A 128 5.72 13.07 15.91
C LEU A 128 6.19 12.06 16.98
N GLY A 129 7.45 11.61 16.91
CA GLY A 129 8.01 10.63 17.82
C GLY A 129 7.39 9.23 17.70
N LEU A 130 6.63 8.98 16.63
CA LEU A 130 5.99 7.71 16.32
C LEU A 130 6.93 6.80 15.54
N ARG A 131 6.94 5.50 15.83
CA ARG A 131 7.79 4.55 15.09
C ARG A 131 6.97 3.69 14.15
N PRO A 132 7.25 3.74 12.84
CA PRO A 132 6.72 2.77 11.90
C PRO A 132 7.07 1.34 12.33
N ARG A 133 6.04 0.55 12.62
CA ARG A 133 6.17 -0.86 13.00
C ARG A 133 6.39 -1.75 11.78
N ARG A 134 5.80 -1.37 10.64
CA ARG A 134 5.86 -2.10 9.38
C ARG A 134 5.65 -1.16 8.20
N VAL A 135 6.48 -1.30 7.17
CA VAL A 135 6.25 -0.70 5.86
C VAL A 135 6.00 -1.83 4.88
N VAL A 136 4.97 -1.71 4.04
CA VAL A 136 4.50 -2.79 3.17
C VAL A 136 4.34 -2.27 1.76
N PHE A 137 5.01 -2.87 0.78
CA PHE A 137 4.62 -2.68 -0.62
C PHE A 137 3.26 -3.35 -0.84
N SER A 138 2.25 -2.61 -1.31
CA SER A 138 0.86 -3.08 -1.43
C SER A 138 0.66 -4.21 -2.46
N GLY A 139 1.71 -4.57 -3.20
CA GLY A 139 1.65 -5.47 -4.34
C GLY A 139 1.04 -4.82 -5.58
N ASN A 140 0.83 -3.50 -5.59
CA ASN A 140 0.29 -2.77 -6.73
C ASN A 140 1.07 -1.47 -6.99
N ARG A 141 0.51 -0.30 -6.67
CA ARG A 141 1.03 1.02 -7.06
C ARG A 141 1.41 1.89 -5.85
N GLY A 142 1.71 1.27 -4.71
CA GLY A 142 1.82 2.03 -3.48
C GLY A 142 2.33 1.26 -2.28
N PHE A 143 2.44 1.95 -1.16
CA PHE A 143 2.99 1.47 0.09
C PHE A 143 2.04 1.77 1.25
N HIS A 144 2.03 0.90 2.26
CA HIS A 144 1.38 1.16 3.53
C HIS A 144 2.42 1.32 4.64
N VAL A 145 2.25 2.33 5.48
CA VAL A 145 3.04 2.52 6.70
C VAL A 145 2.13 2.28 7.90
N HIS A 146 2.49 1.30 8.73
CA HIS A 146 1.72 0.90 9.91
C HIS A 146 2.44 1.35 11.17
N VAL A 147 1.73 2.05 12.04
CA VAL A 147 2.14 2.41 13.40
C VAL A 147 1.18 1.71 14.37
N ALA A 148 1.73 0.90 15.27
CA ALA A 148 0.96 0.02 16.15
C ALA A 148 1.23 0.26 17.65
N GLU A 149 1.83 1.40 18.00
CA GLU A 149 2.06 1.80 19.40
C GLU A 149 0.72 2.01 20.12
N GLU A 150 0.67 1.71 21.43
CA GLU A 150 -0.58 1.71 22.20
C GLU A 150 -1.26 3.09 22.18
N GLU A 151 -0.48 4.16 22.28
CA GLU A 151 -0.98 5.54 22.22
C GLU A 151 -1.63 5.83 20.87
N ALA A 152 -1.02 5.40 19.77
CA ALA A 152 -1.57 5.56 18.42
C ALA A 152 -2.88 4.75 18.23
N GLN A 153 -3.00 3.61 18.91
CA GLN A 153 -4.19 2.76 18.82
C GLN A 153 -5.45 3.40 19.42
N THR A 154 -5.28 4.28 20.40
CA THR A 154 -6.38 4.99 21.06
C THR A 154 -6.93 6.17 20.26
N LEU A 155 -6.24 6.62 19.22
CA LEU A 155 -6.66 7.77 18.43
C LEU A 155 -7.99 7.47 17.73
N GLY A 156 -8.98 8.34 17.93
CA GLY A 156 -10.25 8.31 17.23
C GLY A 156 -10.18 8.94 15.85
N ALA A 157 -11.29 8.91 15.12
CA ALA A 157 -11.37 9.45 13.76
C ALA A 157 -11.10 10.97 13.71
N LYS A 158 -11.42 11.71 14.77
CA LYS A 158 -11.20 13.17 14.84
C LYS A 158 -9.72 13.49 15.00
N GLU A 159 -9.05 12.80 15.92
CA GLU A 159 -7.62 12.97 16.18
C GLU A 159 -6.79 12.57 14.95
N ARG A 160 -7.18 11.47 14.28
CA ARG A 160 -6.58 11.03 13.02
C ARG A 160 -6.76 12.04 11.90
N ARG A 161 -7.89 12.76 11.86
CA ARG A 161 -8.11 13.85 10.90
C ARG A 161 -7.17 15.01 11.15
N GLU A 162 -6.95 15.41 12.40
CA GLU A 162 -5.98 16.47 12.71
C GLU A 162 -4.55 16.06 12.35
N LEU A 163 -4.20 14.79 12.56
CA LEU A 163 -2.94 14.25 12.09
C LEU A 163 -2.82 14.29 10.55
N VAL A 164 -3.85 13.91 9.82
CA VAL A 164 -3.89 14.05 8.35
C VAL A 164 -3.73 15.51 7.94
N ASN A 165 -4.42 16.45 8.59
CA ASN A 165 -4.29 17.88 8.32
C ASN A 165 -2.86 18.38 8.52
N TYR A 166 -2.20 17.92 9.57
CA TYR A 166 -0.80 18.22 9.85
C TYR A 166 0.12 17.68 8.74
N LEU A 167 -0.05 16.41 8.35
CA LEU A 167 0.77 15.78 7.31
C LEU A 167 0.58 16.45 5.95
N LYS A 168 -0.66 16.74 5.55
CA LYS A 168 -1.00 17.41 4.29
C LYS A 168 -0.77 18.93 4.32
N ALA A 169 -0.27 19.46 5.43
CA ALA A 169 -0.08 20.89 5.66
C ALA A 169 -1.33 21.73 5.35
N THR A 170 -2.50 21.19 5.69
CA THR A 170 -3.79 21.86 5.48
C THR A 170 -3.81 23.16 6.26
N GLY A 171 -4.07 24.28 5.57
CA GLY A 171 -4.12 25.61 6.18
C GLY A 171 -2.76 26.27 6.42
N PHE A 172 -1.65 25.65 5.98
CA PHE A 172 -0.35 26.31 5.99
C PHE A 172 -0.31 27.46 4.97
N ASP A 173 0.05 28.65 5.44
CA ASP A 173 0.16 29.86 4.64
C ASP A 173 1.59 30.43 4.73
N PRO A 174 2.45 30.18 3.73
CA PRO A 174 3.82 30.68 3.68
C PRO A 174 3.92 32.20 3.80
N SER A 175 2.91 32.94 3.34
CA SER A 175 2.96 34.41 3.30
C SER A 175 3.01 35.03 4.71
N ARG A 176 2.56 34.30 5.74
CA ARG A 176 2.67 34.71 7.14
C ARG A 176 4.10 34.78 7.65
N PHE A 177 5.04 34.13 6.96
CA PHE A 177 6.46 34.17 7.26
C PHE A 177 7.18 35.26 6.46
N GLU A 178 6.49 36.04 5.62
CA GLU A 178 7.10 37.11 4.85
C GLU A 178 6.79 38.49 5.45
N VAL A 179 7.82 39.30 5.67
CA VAL A 179 7.70 40.72 6.07
C VAL A 179 8.35 41.61 5.02
N ARG A 180 7.73 42.75 4.72
CA ARG A 180 8.30 43.77 3.84
C ARG A 180 8.97 44.87 4.65
N LEU A 181 10.26 45.08 4.43
CA LEU A 181 11.01 46.22 4.96
C LEU A 181 11.39 47.15 3.79
N GLY A 182 10.55 48.16 3.55
CA GLY A 182 10.65 48.99 2.35
C GLY A 182 10.42 48.17 1.08
N LYS A 183 11.41 48.16 0.15
CA LYS A 183 11.39 47.31 -1.05
C LYS A 183 11.95 45.89 -0.83
N ARG A 184 12.53 45.61 0.34
CA ARG A 184 13.15 44.31 0.63
C ARG A 184 12.10 43.35 1.21
N ARG A 185 12.08 42.13 0.69
CA ARG A 185 11.33 41.00 1.28
C ARG A 185 12.24 40.28 2.27
N ILE A 186 11.76 40.10 3.49
CA ILE A 186 12.43 39.37 4.56
C ILE A 186 11.57 38.15 4.87
N VAL A 187 12.17 36.97 4.97
CA VAL A 187 11.49 35.74 5.37
C VAL A 187 11.89 35.42 6.80
N LEU A 188 10.92 35.15 7.66
CA LEU A 188 11.06 34.99 9.10
C LEU A 188 11.17 33.52 9.49
N TYR A 189 12.36 32.92 9.38
CA TYR A 189 12.68 31.62 10.00
C TYR A 189 14.16 31.60 10.46
N GLU A 190 14.50 30.73 11.40
CA GLU A 190 15.88 30.52 11.86
C GLU A 190 16.74 29.86 10.77
N GLU A 191 18.01 30.31 10.60
CA GLU A 191 18.90 29.81 9.54
C GLU A 191 19.32 28.34 9.73
N GLU A 192 19.47 27.89 10.97
CA GLU A 192 19.75 26.49 11.34
C GLU A 192 18.57 25.92 12.13
N VAL A 193 17.80 25.02 11.51
CA VAL A 193 16.56 24.48 12.07
C VAL A 193 16.53 22.96 11.99
N GLY A 194 16.11 22.32 13.09
CA GLY A 194 15.88 20.88 13.19
C GLY A 194 14.40 20.54 13.45
N GLY A 195 14.01 19.29 13.18
CA GLY A 195 12.64 18.81 13.39
C GLY A 195 11.60 19.62 12.61
N ASN A 196 10.45 19.89 13.24
CA ASN A 196 9.29 20.57 12.63
C ASN A 196 9.64 21.90 11.96
N MET A 197 10.64 22.62 12.47
CA MET A 197 11.03 23.93 11.96
C MET A 197 11.78 23.84 10.62
N LEU A 198 12.46 22.71 10.35
CA LEU A 198 13.06 22.42 9.04
C LEU A 198 11.98 22.22 7.98
N ARG A 199 10.94 21.43 8.28
CA ARG A 199 9.80 21.24 7.38
C ARG A 199 9.05 22.55 7.14
N VAL A 200 8.82 23.36 8.17
CA VAL A 200 8.22 24.70 8.00
C VAL A 200 9.05 25.57 7.06
N ARG A 201 10.38 25.62 7.25
CA ARG A 201 11.28 26.34 6.32
C ARG A 201 11.14 25.82 4.88
N GLN A 202 11.22 24.51 4.69
CA GLN A 202 11.04 23.89 3.37
C GLN A 202 9.68 24.25 2.76
N GLY A 203 8.62 24.30 3.58
CA GLY A 203 7.28 24.72 3.14
C GLY A 203 7.17 26.19 2.79
N VAL A 204 7.94 27.06 3.44
CA VAL A 204 8.00 28.48 3.07
C VAL A 204 8.72 28.65 1.71
N GLU A 205 9.73 27.83 1.43
CA GLU A 205 10.49 27.85 0.17
C GLU A 205 9.73 27.15 -0.99
N ASP A 206 9.19 25.95 -0.76
CA ASP A 206 8.29 25.21 -1.65
C ASP A 206 7.17 24.54 -0.83
N PRO A 207 5.92 25.04 -0.88
CA PRO A 207 4.80 24.46 -0.14
C PRO A 207 4.56 22.97 -0.41
N ARG A 208 4.95 22.46 -1.59
CA ARG A 208 4.80 21.03 -1.93
C ARG A 208 5.81 20.16 -1.19
N ALA A 209 7.01 20.69 -0.93
CA ALA A 209 8.03 19.98 -0.14
C ALA A 209 7.54 19.72 1.30
N LEU A 210 6.64 20.55 1.82
CA LEU A 210 6.06 20.35 3.15
C LEU A 210 4.97 19.26 3.19
N ARG A 211 4.14 19.14 2.14
CA ARG A 211 2.97 18.25 2.14
C ARG A 211 3.36 16.79 2.06
N ILE A 212 2.70 15.94 2.84
CA ILE A 212 2.76 14.50 2.64
C ILE A 212 1.51 14.04 1.89
N GLU A 213 1.69 13.40 0.75
CA GLU A 213 0.57 12.88 -0.06
C GLU A 213 0.19 11.46 0.39
N ILE A 214 -1.01 11.33 0.96
CA ILE A 214 -1.59 10.09 1.49
C ILE A 214 -3.08 10.01 1.18
N ASP A 215 -3.62 8.79 1.15
CA ASP A 215 -5.08 8.55 1.25
C ASP A 215 -5.55 8.88 2.68
N GLU A 216 -6.19 10.03 2.81
CA GLU A 216 -6.74 10.54 4.05
C GLU A 216 -7.87 9.67 4.63
N VAL A 217 -8.63 8.99 3.77
CA VAL A 217 -9.76 8.15 4.17
C VAL A 217 -9.25 6.90 4.86
N VAL A 218 -8.14 6.33 4.38
CA VAL A 218 -7.49 5.18 5.04
C VAL A 218 -7.06 5.54 6.45
N THR A 219 -6.41 6.70 6.60
CA THR A 219 -5.83 7.11 7.89
C THR A 219 -6.91 7.47 8.92
N GLN A 220 -8.01 8.11 8.48
CA GLN A 220 -9.10 8.53 9.37
C GLN A 220 -10.01 7.38 9.83
N ASP A 221 -10.13 6.31 9.05
CA ASP A 221 -11.06 5.20 9.30
C ASP A 221 -10.50 4.22 10.34
N ILE A 222 -11.06 4.26 11.54
CA ILE A 222 -10.70 3.38 12.67
C ILE A 222 -11.14 1.92 12.50
N HIS A 223 -11.88 1.58 11.44
CA HIS A 223 -12.36 0.23 11.13
C HIS A 223 -11.87 -0.26 9.75
N ARG A 224 -10.89 0.44 9.15
CA ARG A 224 -10.41 0.19 7.79
C ARG A 224 -9.94 -1.25 7.61
N LEU A 225 -10.26 -1.84 6.46
CA LEU A 225 -9.67 -3.11 6.02
C LEU A 225 -8.42 -2.83 5.19
N ILE A 226 -7.29 -3.45 5.56
CA ILE A 226 -6.00 -3.29 4.90
C ILE A 226 -5.51 -4.64 4.38
N ARG A 227 -4.80 -4.62 3.24
CA ARG A 227 -4.31 -5.85 2.60
C ARG A 227 -3.38 -6.60 3.56
N LEU A 228 -3.62 -7.90 3.73
CA LEU A 228 -2.82 -8.74 4.61
C LEU A 228 -1.38 -8.87 4.06
N PRO A 229 -0.33 -8.45 4.78
CA PRO A 229 1.04 -8.61 4.32
C PRO A 229 1.39 -10.09 4.16
N GLY A 230 2.13 -10.41 3.09
CA GLY A 230 2.41 -11.78 2.65
C GLY A 230 1.33 -12.43 1.78
N SER A 231 0.17 -11.79 1.60
CA SER A 231 -0.85 -12.22 0.62
C SER A 231 -0.50 -11.78 -0.80
N LEU A 232 -1.21 -12.31 -1.80
CA LEU A 232 -1.10 -11.85 -3.18
C LEU A 232 -2.09 -10.72 -3.45
N ASN A 233 -1.67 -9.73 -4.23
CA ASN A 233 -2.56 -8.73 -4.76
C ASN A 233 -3.27 -9.30 -6.00
N GLY A 234 -4.58 -9.50 -5.90
CA GLY A 234 -5.39 -10.04 -6.99
C GLY A 234 -5.50 -9.21 -8.27
N LYS A 235 -4.93 -8.00 -8.35
CA LYS A 235 -4.80 -7.26 -9.62
C LYS A 235 -3.49 -7.57 -10.35
N THR A 236 -2.44 -7.97 -9.63
CA THR A 236 -1.08 -8.05 -10.20
C THR A 236 -0.42 -9.43 -10.02
N GLY A 237 -0.86 -10.21 -9.03
CA GLY A 237 -0.20 -11.45 -8.62
C GLY A 237 1.12 -11.22 -7.87
N LEU A 238 1.45 -9.97 -7.54
CA LEU A 238 2.60 -9.62 -6.70
C LEU A 238 2.25 -9.81 -5.21
N ILE A 239 3.27 -10.08 -4.42
CA ILE A 239 3.16 -10.21 -2.97
C ILE A 239 2.96 -8.81 -2.36
N ALA A 240 2.02 -8.69 -1.43
CA ALA A 240 1.95 -7.57 -0.50
C ALA A 240 3.13 -7.69 0.47
N LEU A 241 4.28 -7.12 0.11
CA LEU A 241 5.57 -7.49 0.67
C LEU A 241 5.93 -6.59 1.87
N PRO A 242 6.08 -7.13 3.10
CA PRO A 242 6.71 -6.41 4.19
C PRO A 242 8.15 -6.03 3.81
N LEU A 243 8.50 -4.77 4.02
CA LEU A 243 9.80 -4.20 3.70
C LEU A 243 10.63 -4.00 4.97
N THR A 244 11.92 -4.28 4.84
CA THR A 244 12.93 -3.89 5.83
C THR A 244 13.42 -2.46 5.54
N PRO A 245 14.03 -1.76 6.50
CA PRO A 245 14.67 -0.46 6.24
C PRO A 245 15.68 -0.52 5.09
N GLN A 246 16.39 -1.64 4.93
CA GLN A 246 17.33 -1.85 3.82
C GLN A 246 16.65 -1.99 2.46
N ASP A 247 15.39 -2.44 2.41
CA ASP A 247 14.64 -2.52 1.16
C ASP A 247 14.20 -1.12 0.69
N LEU A 248 13.89 -0.21 1.62
CA LEU A 248 13.50 1.18 1.30
C LEU A 248 14.65 2.02 0.73
N ASN A 249 15.89 1.64 1.04
CA ASN A 249 17.10 2.26 0.50
C ASN A 249 17.50 1.73 -0.89
N LYS A 250 16.77 0.76 -1.44
CA LYS A 250 17.00 0.20 -2.78
C LYS A 250 16.05 0.82 -3.79
N ASP A 251 16.41 0.71 -5.07
CA ASP A 251 15.52 1.08 -6.17
C ASP A 251 14.25 0.24 -6.16
N VAL A 252 13.12 0.83 -6.58
CA VAL A 252 11.84 0.12 -6.58
C VAL A 252 11.82 -1.11 -7.48
N GLU A 253 12.66 -1.18 -8.51
CA GLU A 253 12.80 -2.38 -9.31
C GLU A 253 13.18 -3.60 -8.45
N ALA A 254 14.10 -3.43 -7.49
CA ALA A 254 14.50 -4.48 -6.57
C ALA A 254 13.37 -4.87 -5.60
N VAL A 255 12.55 -3.90 -5.19
CA VAL A 255 11.36 -4.14 -4.35
C VAL A 255 10.32 -4.95 -5.10
N VAL A 256 10.01 -4.54 -6.34
CA VAL A 256 9.04 -5.24 -7.20
C VAL A 256 9.54 -6.64 -7.56
N ASP A 257 10.83 -6.81 -7.87
CA ASP A 257 11.41 -8.13 -8.15
C ASP A 257 11.26 -9.04 -6.92
N LYS A 258 11.59 -8.54 -5.72
CA LYS A 258 11.40 -9.27 -4.46
C LYS A 258 9.94 -9.66 -4.22
N ALA A 259 8.98 -8.88 -4.73
CA ALA A 259 7.55 -9.15 -4.63
C ALA A 259 7.01 -10.15 -5.69
N VAL A 260 7.84 -10.58 -6.66
CA VAL A 260 7.43 -11.58 -7.66
C VAL A 260 7.28 -12.97 -7.03
N ALA A 261 6.04 -13.47 -6.98
CA ALA A 261 5.72 -14.79 -6.45
C ALA A 261 6.05 -15.95 -7.41
N PHE A 262 5.91 -15.73 -8.72
CA PHE A 262 5.88 -16.81 -9.74
C PHE A 262 7.12 -16.78 -10.67
N ARG A 263 8.32 -16.90 -10.09
CA ARG A 263 9.59 -16.72 -10.83
C ARG A 263 9.96 -17.83 -11.83
N LYS A 264 9.40 -19.03 -11.69
CA LYS A 264 9.81 -20.20 -12.49
C LYS A 264 8.76 -20.57 -13.51
N GLY A 265 9.25 -20.97 -14.69
CA GLY A 265 8.44 -21.49 -15.78
C GLY A 265 7.99 -20.43 -16.77
N ASN A 266 7.56 -20.92 -17.92
CA ASN A 266 6.99 -20.10 -18.99
C ASN A 266 5.62 -20.65 -19.34
N LEU A 267 4.70 -19.76 -19.73
CA LEU A 267 3.33 -20.09 -20.06
C LEU A 267 2.99 -19.52 -21.43
N LYS A 268 2.22 -20.28 -22.22
CA LYS A 268 1.61 -19.71 -23.43
C LYS A 268 0.49 -18.77 -23.02
N PHE A 269 0.44 -17.63 -23.68
CA PHE A 269 -0.50 -16.56 -23.40
C PHE A 269 -1.10 -16.08 -24.71
N ARG A 270 -2.44 -16.01 -24.76
CA ARG A 270 -3.19 -15.44 -25.89
C ARG A 270 -3.59 -14.02 -25.53
N PHE A 271 -3.18 -13.07 -26.35
CA PHE A 271 -3.56 -11.67 -26.20
C PHE A 271 -4.99 -11.46 -26.70
N GLU A 272 -5.83 -10.84 -25.88
CA GLU A 272 -7.20 -10.46 -26.24
C GLU A 272 -7.31 -8.97 -26.59
N LYS A 273 -6.25 -8.20 -26.31
CA LYS A 273 -6.09 -6.77 -26.59
C LYS A 273 -4.68 -6.52 -27.15
N ASP A 274 -4.54 -5.44 -27.91
CA ASP A 274 -3.22 -4.94 -28.32
C ASP A 274 -2.48 -4.43 -27.07
N LEU A 275 -1.18 -4.71 -27.01
CA LEU A 275 -0.30 -4.26 -25.92
C LEU A 275 1.07 -3.91 -26.50
N GLY A 276 1.52 -2.68 -26.25
CA GLY A 276 2.85 -2.19 -26.58
C GLY A 276 3.46 -1.46 -25.39
N GLY A 277 4.77 -1.58 -25.21
CA GLY A 277 5.51 -0.93 -24.13
C GLY A 277 6.04 -1.85 -23.04
N SER A 278 6.45 -1.25 -21.92
CA SER A 278 7.05 -1.96 -20.79
C SER A 278 6.00 -2.39 -19.79
N VAL A 279 6.03 -3.66 -19.38
CA VAL A 279 5.21 -4.22 -18.31
C VAL A 279 6.12 -4.91 -17.31
N LEU A 280 6.12 -4.42 -16.06
CA LEU A 280 7.11 -4.81 -15.06
C LEU A 280 8.54 -4.63 -15.61
N PHE A 281 9.30 -5.71 -15.79
CA PHE A 281 10.69 -5.69 -16.25
C PHE A 281 10.84 -5.97 -17.75
N GLU A 282 9.73 -6.23 -18.45
CA GLU A 282 9.74 -6.81 -19.79
C GLU A 282 9.14 -5.83 -20.81
N LYS A 283 9.73 -5.78 -22.01
CA LYS A 283 9.12 -5.07 -23.14
C LYS A 283 8.23 -6.02 -23.92
N VAL A 284 6.94 -5.68 -24.03
CA VAL A 284 5.93 -6.53 -24.67
C VAL A 284 5.31 -5.78 -25.85
N GLU A 285 5.34 -6.40 -27.02
CA GLU A 285 4.71 -5.91 -28.24
C GLU A 285 3.83 -7.02 -28.83
N ALA A 286 2.51 -6.93 -28.70
CA ALA A 286 1.59 -7.96 -29.16
C ALA A 286 0.28 -7.35 -29.67
N ARG A 287 -0.30 -7.97 -30.69
CA ARG A 287 -1.63 -7.65 -31.20
C ARG A 287 -2.67 -8.62 -30.65
N ARG A 288 -3.92 -8.21 -30.64
CA ARG A 288 -5.06 -9.09 -30.34
C ARG A 288 -5.02 -10.34 -31.22
N GLY A 289 -5.10 -11.51 -30.58
CA GLY A 289 -5.02 -12.82 -31.21
C GLY A 289 -3.62 -13.42 -31.20
N ASP A 290 -2.57 -12.62 -30.95
CA ASP A 290 -1.21 -13.13 -30.84
C ASP A 290 -1.08 -14.14 -29.71
N VAL A 291 -0.14 -15.06 -29.90
CA VAL A 291 0.19 -16.10 -28.94
C VAL A 291 1.68 -16.00 -28.66
N LYS A 292 2.05 -15.86 -27.40
CA LYS A 292 3.45 -15.83 -26.98
C LYS A 292 3.71 -16.73 -25.79
N VAL A 293 4.94 -17.20 -25.69
CA VAL A 293 5.46 -17.86 -24.48
C VAL A 293 6.07 -16.77 -23.60
N LEU A 294 5.51 -16.56 -22.42
CA LEU A 294 5.92 -15.52 -21.48
C LEU A 294 6.38 -16.14 -20.15
N PRO A 295 7.27 -15.47 -19.40
CA PRO A 295 7.55 -15.85 -18.02
C PRO A 295 6.26 -15.95 -17.18
N ALA A 296 6.19 -16.93 -16.28
CA ALA A 296 4.97 -17.21 -15.52
C ALA A 296 4.45 -15.99 -14.74
N TYR A 297 5.33 -15.20 -14.12
CA TYR A 297 4.95 -13.98 -13.40
C TYR A 297 4.27 -12.96 -14.32
N LEU A 298 4.79 -12.77 -15.53
CA LEU A 298 4.25 -11.81 -16.49
C LEU A 298 2.92 -12.30 -17.04
N ALA A 299 2.80 -13.59 -17.37
CA ALA A 299 1.56 -14.18 -17.85
C ALA A 299 0.43 -14.09 -16.81
N VAL A 300 0.74 -14.36 -15.53
CA VAL A 300 -0.21 -14.18 -14.41
C VAL A 300 -0.60 -12.71 -14.26
N TYR A 301 0.37 -11.80 -14.29
CA TYR A 301 0.11 -10.36 -14.21
C TYR A 301 -0.84 -9.90 -15.32
N LEU A 302 -0.54 -10.25 -16.58
CA LEU A 302 -1.35 -9.84 -17.74
C LEU A 302 -2.75 -10.45 -17.74
N GLU A 303 -2.94 -11.69 -17.25
CA GLU A 303 -4.28 -12.26 -17.10
C GLU A 303 -5.09 -11.52 -16.03
N LEU A 304 -4.47 -11.13 -14.91
CA LEU A 304 -5.14 -10.38 -13.84
C LEU A 304 -5.46 -8.93 -14.23
N GLN A 305 -4.70 -8.37 -15.17
CA GLN A 305 -4.97 -7.09 -15.83
C GLN A 305 -5.96 -7.21 -17.00
N GLU A 306 -6.53 -8.40 -17.23
CA GLU A 306 -7.52 -8.66 -18.28
C GLU A 306 -7.03 -8.30 -19.69
N VAL A 307 -5.74 -8.50 -19.96
CA VAL A 307 -5.12 -8.28 -21.28
C VAL A 307 -5.30 -9.50 -22.18
N GLY A 308 -5.44 -10.68 -21.58
CA GLY A 308 -5.59 -11.94 -22.28
C GLY A 308 -5.70 -13.11 -21.31
N LYS A 309 -5.41 -14.32 -21.82
CA LYS A 309 -5.54 -15.57 -21.07
C LYS A 309 -4.33 -16.46 -21.23
N MET A 310 -3.87 -17.02 -20.12
CA MET A 310 -3.01 -18.19 -20.14
C MET A 310 -3.78 -19.37 -20.71
N TYR A 311 -3.15 -20.12 -21.59
CA TYR A 311 -3.73 -21.35 -22.13
C TYR A 311 -2.62 -22.33 -22.46
N ASP A 312 -2.93 -23.62 -22.42
CA ASP A 312 -1.96 -24.70 -22.67
C ASP A 312 -1.74 -24.92 -24.18
#